data_AF-A0A165IL13-F1
#
_entry.id   AF-A0A165IL13-F1
#
_cell.length_a   1.000
_cell.length_b   1.000
_cell.length_c   1.000
_cell.angle_alpha   90.00
_cell.angle_beta   90.00
_cell.angle_gamma   90.00
#
_symmetry.space_group_name_H-M   'P 1'
#
loop_
_entity.id
_entity.type
_entity.pdbx_description
1 polymer ?
#
loop_
_entity_poly.entity_id
_entity_poly.type
_entity_poly.pdbx_seq_one_letter_code
_entity_poly.pdbx_strand_id
1 'polypeptide(L)'
;MFPTLARLSKASRRPLTSKRGNKDFYKGTGQAFLPGGHRTGAPGKHVVRGKAKYRLVDEKVRVFVAPSIEDIKNTKLRPYVDISFNLSKEEKDGVYKRLYPLEKAQQSD
;
A
#
# COMPACT_ATOMS: atom_id res chain seq x y z
N MET A 1 -30.66 -5.80 40.81
CA MET A 1 -29.74 -6.92 40.51
C MET A 1 -28.37 -6.34 40.20
N PHE A 2 -27.51 -6.21 41.22
CA PHE A 2 -26.12 -5.85 41.00
C PHE A 2 -25.42 -7.12 40.52
N PRO A 3 -24.99 -7.17 39.25
CA PRO A 3 -24.28 -8.33 38.78
C PRO A 3 -23.00 -8.37 39.60
N THR A 4 -22.65 -9.53 40.11
CA THR A 4 -21.24 -9.90 40.26
C THR A 4 -20.57 -9.68 38.90
N LEU A 5 -20.12 -8.46 38.63
CA LEU A 5 -19.58 -8.06 37.34
C LEU A 5 -18.19 -8.66 37.22
N ALA A 6 -18.14 -9.91 36.80
CA ALA A 6 -17.00 -10.56 36.17
C ALA A 6 -16.65 -9.87 34.83
N ARG A 7 -16.57 -8.53 34.80
CA ARG A 7 -16.23 -7.71 33.63
C ARG A 7 -14.73 -7.63 33.37
N LEU A 8 -13.91 -8.03 34.34
CA LEU A 8 -12.45 -7.99 34.27
C LEU A 8 -11.77 -9.31 34.65
N SER A 9 -12.53 -10.38 34.93
CA SER A 9 -11.95 -11.68 35.35
C SER A 9 -11.61 -12.61 34.19
N LYS A 10 -11.94 -12.24 32.95
CA LYS A 10 -11.75 -13.06 31.74
C LYS A 10 -10.86 -12.33 30.73
N ALA A 11 -10.36 -13.08 29.76
CA ALA A 11 -9.54 -12.54 28.67
C ALA A 11 -10.24 -11.38 27.95
N SER A 12 -9.45 -10.39 27.53
CA SER A 12 -9.95 -9.21 26.82
C SER A 12 -10.69 -9.58 25.53
N ARG A 13 -11.81 -8.91 25.26
CA ARG A 13 -12.55 -9.03 23.98
C ARG A 13 -11.93 -8.23 22.83
N ARG A 14 -10.83 -7.52 23.07
CA ARG A 14 -10.11 -6.81 22.01
C ARG A 14 -9.53 -7.83 21.01
N PRO A 15 -9.33 -7.46 19.74
CA PRO A 15 -8.73 -8.36 18.76
C PRO A 15 -7.42 -8.96 19.26
N LEU A 16 -7.28 -10.27 19.09
CA LEU A 16 -6.06 -10.98 19.44
C LEU A 16 -4.96 -10.60 18.44
N THR A 17 -3.83 -10.10 18.96
CA THR A 17 -2.64 -9.73 18.19
C THR A 17 -1.52 -10.71 18.49
N SER A 18 -0.50 -10.76 17.62
CA SER A 18 0.67 -11.63 17.84
C SER A 18 1.44 -11.32 19.13
N LYS A 19 1.19 -10.14 19.74
CA LYS A 19 1.75 -9.74 21.04
C LYS A 19 0.94 -10.20 22.25
N ARG A 20 -0.26 -10.74 22.01
CA ARG A 20 -1.20 -11.22 23.04
C ARG A 20 -1.42 -12.73 22.99
N GLY A 21 -1.13 -13.38 21.87
CA GLY A 21 -1.08 -14.83 21.77
C GLY A 21 0.24 -15.39 22.32
N ASN A 22 0.24 -16.66 22.71
CA ASN A 22 1.43 -17.39 23.18
C ASN A 22 1.93 -18.32 22.06
N LYS A 23 2.54 -19.45 22.42
CA LYS A 23 2.96 -20.51 21.50
C LYS A 23 1.86 -20.87 20.48
N ASP A 24 2.28 -21.09 19.23
CA ASP A 24 1.44 -21.48 18.09
C ASP A 24 0.42 -20.43 17.61
N PHE A 25 0.45 -19.21 18.17
CA PHE A 25 -0.30 -18.07 17.62
C PHE A 25 0.60 -17.16 16.78
N TYR A 26 0.65 -17.41 15.47
CA TYR A 26 1.37 -16.55 14.52
C TYR A 26 0.40 -15.69 13.70
N LYS A 27 0.59 -14.37 13.74
CA LYS A 27 -0.13 -13.41 12.90
C LYS A 27 0.82 -12.31 12.40
N GLY A 28 0.87 -12.13 11.09
CA GLY A 28 1.69 -11.10 10.44
C GLY A 28 1.16 -9.68 10.63
N THR A 29 1.99 -8.69 10.32
CA THR A 29 1.70 -7.25 10.49
C THR A 29 1.13 -6.57 9.24
N GLY A 30 0.74 -7.33 8.21
CA GLY A 30 0.21 -6.76 6.97
C GLY A 30 1.29 -6.26 5.99
N GLN A 31 2.55 -6.66 6.14
CA GLN A 31 3.64 -6.30 5.21
C GLN A 31 3.36 -6.67 3.74
N ALA A 32 2.49 -7.66 3.51
CA ALA A 32 2.06 -8.07 2.17
C ALA A 32 1.15 -7.05 1.46
N PHE A 33 0.75 -5.95 2.11
CA PHE A 33 -0.06 -4.89 1.50
C PHE A 33 0.81 -3.73 1.01
N LEU A 34 0.43 -3.16 -0.12
CA LEU A 34 0.96 -1.87 -0.57
C LEU A 34 0.37 -0.74 0.28
N PRO A 35 1.08 0.39 0.47
CA PRO A 35 0.50 1.56 1.12
C PRO A 35 -0.78 1.98 0.37
N GLY A 36 -1.94 1.91 1.04
CA GLY A 36 -3.25 2.23 0.44
C GLY A 36 -3.71 1.30 -0.69
N GLY A 37 -3.04 0.16 -0.92
CA GLY A 37 -3.23 -0.64 -2.12
C GLY A 37 -3.58 -2.11 -1.87
N HIS A 38 -3.54 -2.88 -2.96
CA HIS A 38 -3.85 -4.29 -2.98
C HIS A 38 -2.75 -5.13 -2.30
N ARG A 39 -3.10 -6.39 -2.01
CA ARG A 39 -2.19 -7.37 -1.41
C ARG A 39 -1.26 -7.95 -2.48
N THR A 40 0.05 -7.79 -2.30
CA THR A 40 1.11 -8.32 -3.19
C THR A 40 1.68 -9.67 -2.72
N GLY A 41 1.37 -10.08 -1.49
CA GLY A 41 1.80 -11.39 -0.96
C GLY A 41 3.16 -11.35 -0.28
N ALA A 42 3.72 -12.54 0.01
CA ALA A 42 5.01 -12.68 0.68
C ALA A 42 6.17 -12.64 -0.34
N PRO A 43 7.32 -12.03 0.00
CA PRO A 43 8.46 -11.85 -0.91
C PRO A 43 9.28 -13.14 -1.14
N GLY A 44 8.91 -14.25 -0.50
CA GLY A 44 9.68 -15.48 -0.54
C GLY A 44 8.88 -16.71 -0.16
N LYS A 45 9.58 -17.84 -0.01
CA LYS A 45 9.01 -19.14 0.31
C LYS A 45 9.76 -19.79 1.47
N HIS A 46 9.02 -20.45 2.36
CA HIS A 46 9.62 -21.30 3.40
C HIS A 46 10.20 -22.56 2.76
N VAL A 47 11.41 -22.94 3.17
CA VAL A 47 12.15 -24.09 2.65
C VAL A 47 12.21 -25.15 3.74
N VAL A 48 11.55 -26.29 3.48
CA VAL A 48 11.43 -27.40 4.44
C VAL A 48 12.76 -28.11 4.64
N ARG A 49 13.51 -28.33 3.55
CA ARG A 49 14.78 -29.07 3.54
C ARG A 49 15.92 -28.14 3.10
N GLY A 50 16.90 -27.93 3.98
CA GLY A 50 18.04 -27.04 3.73
C GLY A 50 18.52 -26.29 4.98
N LYS A 51 19.69 -25.65 4.86
CA LYS A 51 20.29 -24.79 5.91
C LYS A 51 19.52 -23.46 6.04
N ALA A 52 19.14 -22.85 4.92
CA ALA A 52 18.29 -21.66 4.90
C ALA A 52 16.81 -22.06 4.97
N LYS A 53 16.09 -21.60 6.00
CA LYS A 53 14.66 -21.94 6.24
C LYS A 53 13.69 -21.05 5.48
N TYR A 54 14.14 -19.91 4.97
CA TYR A 54 13.35 -19.02 4.12
C TYR A 54 14.20 -18.53 2.96
N ARG A 55 13.65 -18.57 1.74
CA ARG A 55 14.30 -18.11 0.51
C ARG A 55 13.54 -16.91 -0.03
N LEU A 56 14.23 -15.79 -0.19
CA LEU A 56 13.71 -14.62 -0.92
C LEU A 56 13.66 -14.92 -2.42
N VAL A 57 12.61 -14.44 -3.07
CA VAL A 57 12.43 -14.53 -4.52
C VAL A 57 12.42 -13.11 -5.03
N ASP A 58 13.49 -12.70 -5.72
CA ASP A 58 13.71 -11.31 -6.11
C ASP A 58 12.56 -10.74 -6.95
N GLU A 59 11.95 -11.57 -7.80
CA GLU A 59 10.77 -11.20 -8.60
C GLU A 59 9.54 -10.80 -7.75
N LYS A 60 9.47 -11.25 -6.50
CA LYS A 60 8.38 -10.92 -5.56
C LYS A 60 8.74 -9.78 -4.62
N VAL A 61 10.00 -9.34 -4.63
CA VAL A 61 10.45 -8.20 -3.82
C VAL A 61 10.01 -6.92 -4.53
N ARG A 62 9.52 -5.95 -3.76
CA ARG A 62 9.09 -4.67 -4.30
C ARG A 62 10.32 -3.85 -4.70
N VAL A 63 10.27 -3.27 -5.88
CA VAL A 63 11.28 -2.33 -6.38
C VAL A 63 10.63 -0.97 -6.53
N PHE A 64 11.23 0.05 -5.92
CA PHE A 64 10.82 1.43 -6.10
C PHE A 64 11.76 2.08 -7.10
N VAL A 65 11.22 2.41 -8.28
CA VAL A 65 11.98 3.09 -9.32
C VAL A 65 11.91 4.58 -9.06
N ALA A 66 13.06 5.18 -8.76
CA ALA A 66 13.20 6.62 -8.59
C ALA A 66 14.09 7.19 -9.70
N PRO A 67 13.79 8.41 -10.20
CA PRO A 67 14.68 9.11 -11.12
C PRO A 67 15.99 9.51 -10.43
N SER A 68 16.97 9.95 -11.20
CA SER A 68 18.27 10.37 -10.65
C SER A 68 18.10 11.61 -9.76
N ILE A 69 19.00 11.78 -8.79
CA ILE A 69 18.97 12.92 -7.87
C ILE A 69 19.19 14.24 -8.64
N GLU A 70 20.00 14.19 -9.69
CA GLU A 70 20.29 15.34 -10.55
C GLU A 70 19.04 15.78 -11.31
N ASP A 71 18.31 14.84 -11.90
CA ASP A 71 17.04 15.12 -12.57
C ASP A 71 16.05 15.78 -11.61
N ILE A 72 15.89 15.21 -10.41
CA ILE A 72 14.99 15.75 -9.38
C ILE A 72 15.35 17.20 -9.04
N LYS A 73 16.63 17.50 -8.83
CA LYS A 73 17.11 18.85 -8.48
C LYS A 73 16.98 19.85 -9.62
N ASN A 74 17.16 19.39 -10.86
CA ASN A 74 17.09 20.24 -12.06
C ASN A 74 15.66 20.46 -12.55
N THR A 75 14.66 19.75 -11.99
CA THR A 75 13.26 19.98 -12.36
C THR A 75 12.79 21.38 -11.93
N LYS A 76 12.04 22.03 -12.82
CA LYS A 76 11.33 23.29 -12.51
C LYS A 76 10.08 23.07 -11.66
N LEU A 77 9.58 21.83 -11.61
CA LEU A 77 8.35 21.47 -10.91
C LEU A 77 8.56 21.49 -9.40
N ARG A 78 7.56 21.99 -8.67
CA ARG A 78 7.53 22.01 -7.20
C ARG A 78 6.28 21.27 -6.70
N PRO A 79 6.27 20.78 -5.45
CA PRO A 79 5.10 20.09 -4.88
C PRO A 79 3.85 20.97 -4.80
N TYR A 80 4.02 22.29 -4.77
CA TYR A 80 2.95 23.27 -4.66
C TYR A 80 3.05 24.30 -5.78
N VAL A 81 1.90 24.90 -6.11
CA VAL A 81 1.75 25.95 -7.11
C VAL A 81 1.34 27.25 -6.41
N ASP A 82 1.62 28.39 -7.02
CA ASP A 82 1.17 29.69 -6.55
C ASP A 82 -0.36 29.80 -6.60
N ILE A 83 -0.97 30.39 -5.56
CA ILE A 83 -2.43 30.51 -5.42
C ILE A 83 -3.02 31.49 -6.45
N SER A 84 -2.23 32.47 -6.90
CA SER A 84 -2.68 33.47 -7.89
C SER A 84 -2.75 32.93 -9.32
N PHE A 85 -2.19 31.75 -9.57
CA PHE A 85 -2.10 31.19 -10.91
C PHE A 85 -3.38 30.43 -11.29
N ASN A 86 -4.07 30.92 -12.33
CA ASN A 86 -5.26 30.27 -12.89
C ASN A 86 -4.98 29.78 -14.31
N LEU A 87 -5.32 28.52 -14.59
CA LEU A 87 -5.26 27.97 -15.95
C LEU A 87 -6.29 28.65 -16.85
N SER A 88 -5.91 28.91 -18.09
CA SER A 88 -6.83 29.34 -19.14
C SER A 88 -7.82 28.21 -19.49
N LYS A 89 -8.93 28.58 -20.15
CA LYS A 89 -9.97 27.61 -20.51
C LYS A 89 -9.45 26.52 -21.45
N GLU A 90 -8.60 26.90 -22.40
CA GLU A 90 -7.98 25.98 -23.37
C GLU A 90 -7.00 25.01 -22.69
N GLU A 91 -6.18 25.50 -21.75
CA GLU A 91 -5.27 24.66 -20.97
C GLU A 91 -6.03 23.66 -20.08
N LYS A 92 -7.14 24.08 -19.47
CA LYS A 92 -8.01 23.19 -18.69
C LYS A 92 -8.54 22.06 -19.55
N ASP A 93 -9.12 22.39 -20.71
CA ASP A 93 -9.68 21.38 -21.62
C ASP A 93 -8.61 20.41 -22.13
N GLY A 94 -7.39 20.89 -22.37
CA GLY A 94 -6.25 20.05 -22.75
C GLY A 94 -5.83 19.05 -21.67
N VAL A 95 -5.78 19.48 -20.40
CA VAL A 95 -5.44 18.60 -19.27
C VAL A 95 -6.54 17.55 -19.06
N TYR A 96 -7.81 17.96 -19.08
CA TYR A 96 -8.93 17.03 -18.90
C TYR A 96 -8.98 15.95 -19.98
N LYS A 97 -8.77 16.30 -21.26
CA LYS A 97 -8.74 15.32 -22.36
C LYS A 97 -7.57 14.35 -22.26
N ARG A 98 -6.41 14.80 -21.74
CA ARG A 98 -5.23 13.93 -21.55
C ARG A 98 -5.40 12.96 -20.38
N LEU A 99 -6.02 13.41 -19.29
CA LEU A 99 -6.25 12.59 -18.10
C LEU A 99 -7.42 11.61 -18.28
N TYR A 100 -8.43 12.00 -19.07
CA TYR A 100 -9.60 11.19 -19.39
C TYR A 100 -9.79 11.13 -20.90
N PRO A 101 -9.04 10.26 -21.60
CA PRO A 101 -9.24 10.07 -23.03
C PRO A 101 -10.66 9.55 -23.26
N LEU A 102 -11.50 10.30 -23.98
CA LEU A 102 -12.90 9.92 -24.27
C LEU A 102 -13.02 8.81 -25.34
N GLU A 103 -11.96 8.07 -25.60
CA GLU A 103 -11.89 7.07 -26.67
C GLU A 103 -11.91 5.65 -26.13
N LYS A 104 -13.08 5.13 -25.74
CA LYS A 104 -13.48 3.70 -25.80
C LYS A 104 -15.00 3.51 -25.67
N ALA A 105 -15.82 4.27 -26.41
CA ALA A 105 -17.29 4.12 -26.38
C ALA A 105 -17.90 3.60 -27.69
N GLN A 106 -17.12 3.35 -28.75
CA GLN A 106 -17.65 2.91 -30.04
C GLN A 106 -16.71 1.91 -30.72
N GLN A 107 -16.82 0.64 -30.34
CA GLN A 107 -16.46 -0.51 -31.19
C GLN A 107 -17.07 -1.76 -30.54
N SER A 108 -18.35 -1.98 -30.85
CA SER A 108 -19.04 -3.25 -30.71
C SER A 108 -19.35 -3.73 -32.12
N ASP A 109 -18.61 -4.73 -32.58
CA ASP A 109 -19.02 -5.61 -33.69
C ASP A 109 -19.82 -6.79 -33.11
#